data_AF-A0A2G9T7K4-F1
#
_entry.id   AF-A0A2G9T7K4-F1
#
_cell.length_a   1.000
_cell.length_b   1.000
_cell.length_c   1.000
_cell.angle_alpha   90.00
_cell.angle_beta   90.00
_cell.angle_gamma   90.00
#
_symmetry.space_group_name_H-M   'P 1'
#
loop_
_entity.id
_entity.type
_entity.pdbx_description
1 polymer ?
#
loop_
_entity_poly.entity_id
_entity_poly.type
_entity_poly.pdbx_seq_one_letter_code
_entity_poly.pdbx_strand_id
1 'polypeptide(L)'
;GAPRFGAKSLARGSMKRRHRPGALALKEIRRLQKSTHNLIPRLPLQRVFREVVRELYPNGEYRFTQECCEALQEFIEKYFKAAEIHLVEAFSNANTCAVHAKRVTVKPDDIHL
;
A
#
# COMPACT_ATOMS: atom_id res chain seq x y z
N GLY A 1 43.90 -13.71 -49.81
CA GLY A 1 42.62 -13.20 -49.30
C GLY A 1 42.57 -13.41 -47.80
N ALA A 2 42.33 -12.38 -47.01
CA ALA A 2 42.26 -12.47 -45.56
C ALA A 2 40.85 -12.93 -45.11
N PRO A 3 40.73 -13.79 -44.08
CA PRO A 3 39.42 -14.19 -43.59
C PRO A 3 38.79 -13.07 -42.75
N ARG A 4 37.57 -12.72 -43.12
CA ARG A 4 36.66 -11.83 -42.39
C ARG A 4 36.08 -12.58 -41.19
N PHE A 5 36.62 -12.37 -39.99
CA PHE A 5 35.90 -12.71 -38.77
C PHE A 5 35.29 -11.44 -38.18
N GLY A 6 34.02 -11.21 -38.51
CA GLY A 6 33.19 -10.20 -37.86
C GLY A 6 33.11 -10.50 -36.38
N ALA A 7 33.64 -9.60 -35.56
CA ALA A 7 33.38 -9.58 -34.13
C ALA A 7 31.87 -9.31 -33.94
N LYS A 8 31.08 -10.37 -33.75
CA LYS A 8 29.74 -10.23 -33.19
C LYS A 8 29.93 -9.64 -31.80
N SER A 9 29.57 -8.37 -31.62
CA SER A 9 29.42 -7.78 -30.31
C SER A 9 28.38 -8.62 -29.57
N LEU A 10 28.85 -9.45 -28.65
CA LEU A 10 27.99 -10.10 -27.67
C LEU A 10 27.29 -8.97 -26.93
N ALA A 11 26.04 -8.71 -27.29
CA ALA A 11 25.14 -7.88 -26.52
C ALA A 11 25.04 -8.54 -25.14
N ARG A 12 25.94 -8.15 -24.24
CA ARG A 12 25.81 -8.42 -22.81
C ARG A 12 24.50 -7.77 -22.42
N GLY A 13 23.43 -8.58 -22.38
CA GLY A 13 22.14 -8.17 -21.85
C GLY A 13 22.40 -7.40 -20.58
N SER A 14 21.92 -6.15 -20.54
CA SER A 14 22.19 -5.22 -19.46
C SER A 14 21.85 -5.88 -18.13
N MET A 15 22.89 -6.28 -17.38
CA MET A 15 22.71 -6.82 -16.03
C MET A 15 21.88 -5.81 -15.26
N LYS A 16 20.65 -6.19 -14.87
CA LYS A 16 19.78 -5.33 -14.05
C LYS A 16 20.57 -4.93 -12.80
N ARG A 17 20.96 -3.66 -12.71
CA ARG A 17 21.72 -3.15 -11.57
C ARG A 17 20.88 -3.29 -10.30
N ARG A 18 21.40 -3.99 -9.31
CA ARG A 18 20.79 -4.13 -7.99
C ARG A 18 21.00 -2.83 -7.21
N HIS A 19 19.94 -2.27 -6.65
CA HIS A 19 20.02 -1.13 -5.73
C HIS A 19 20.66 -1.57 -4.41
N ARG A 20 21.39 -0.65 -3.76
CA ARG A 20 21.88 -0.89 -2.39
C ARG A 20 20.72 -1.12 -1.43
N PRO A 21 20.87 -1.98 -0.41
CA PRO A 21 19.87 -2.14 0.65
C PRO A 21 19.46 -0.78 1.22
N GLY A 22 18.16 -0.56 1.44
CA GLY A 22 17.61 0.72 1.91
C GLY A 22 17.40 1.80 0.84
N ALA A 23 18.09 1.75 -0.30
CA ALA A 23 17.95 2.80 -1.33
C ALA A 23 16.54 2.85 -1.94
N LEU A 24 15.91 1.69 -2.15
CA LEU A 24 14.52 1.62 -2.63
C LEU A 24 13.52 2.04 -1.56
N ALA A 25 13.75 1.64 -0.30
CA ALA A 25 12.90 2.04 0.82
C ALA A 25 12.88 3.56 1.02
N LEU A 26 14.06 4.22 0.97
CA LEU A 26 14.16 5.69 1.05
C LEU A 26 13.51 6.40 -0.15
N LYS A 27 13.50 5.76 -1.33
CA LYS A 27 12.79 6.29 -2.50
C LYS A 27 11.28 6.18 -2.30
N GLU A 28 10.82 5.08 -1.74
CA GLU A 28 9.41 4.83 -1.48
C GLU A 28 8.86 5.73 -0.37
N ILE A 29 9.56 5.90 0.74
CA ILE A 29 9.19 6.84 1.82
C ILE A 29 8.97 8.24 1.26
N ARG A 30 9.92 8.75 0.45
CA ARG A 30 9.79 10.07 -0.18
C ARG A 30 8.61 10.15 -1.16
N ARG A 31 8.37 9.08 -1.93
CA ARG A 31 7.22 9.01 -2.84
C ARG A 31 5.90 9.06 -2.07
N LEU A 32 5.78 8.26 -1.03
CA LEU A 32 4.57 8.14 -0.21
C LEU A 32 4.27 9.44 0.53
N GLN A 33 5.28 10.05 1.16
CA GLN A 33 5.15 11.34 1.86
C GLN A 33 4.77 12.52 0.96
N LYS A 34 5.16 12.48 -0.33
CA LYS A 34 4.78 13.51 -1.30
C LYS A 34 3.33 13.38 -1.79
N SER A 35 2.73 12.22 -1.60
CA SER A 35 1.43 11.87 -2.15
C SER A 35 0.36 11.78 -1.06
N THR A 36 -0.90 11.93 -1.45
CA THR A 36 -2.05 11.83 -0.53
C THR A 36 -3.08 10.78 -0.98
N HIS A 37 -2.70 9.94 -1.95
CA HIS A 37 -3.53 8.82 -2.39
C HIS A 37 -3.64 7.76 -1.29
N ASN A 38 -4.81 7.15 -1.18
CA ASN A 38 -5.03 6.03 -0.27
C ASN A 38 -4.14 4.84 -0.65
N LEU A 39 -3.56 4.20 0.36
CA LEU A 39 -2.61 3.09 0.18
C LEU A 39 -3.31 1.73 0.14
N ILE A 40 -4.50 1.63 0.73
CA ILE A 40 -5.30 0.41 0.76
C ILE A 40 -6.27 0.41 -0.45
N PRO A 41 -6.27 -0.65 -1.29
CA PRO A 41 -7.08 -0.70 -2.50
C PRO A 41 -8.58 -0.81 -2.22
N ARG A 42 -9.39 -0.12 -3.05
CA ARG A 42 -10.83 0.16 -2.81
C ARG A 42 -11.81 -0.94 -3.24
N LEU A 43 -11.37 -1.99 -3.94
CA LEU A 43 -12.27 -2.95 -4.61
C LEU A 43 -12.99 -4.00 -3.74
N PRO A 44 -12.52 -4.42 -2.55
CA PRO A 44 -13.22 -5.42 -1.72
C PRO A 44 -14.58 -4.97 -1.16
N LEU A 45 -14.88 -3.67 -1.26
CA LEU A 45 -15.72 -3.00 -0.29
C LEU A 45 -17.22 -3.01 -0.59
N GLN A 46 -17.58 -2.91 -1.87
CA GLN A 46 -18.97 -3.04 -2.32
C GLN A 46 -19.50 -4.46 -2.07
N ARG A 47 -18.61 -5.45 -2.11
CA ARG A 47 -18.93 -6.85 -1.82
C ARG A 47 -19.20 -7.05 -0.33
N VAL A 48 -18.32 -6.52 0.52
CA VAL A 48 -18.49 -6.54 1.99
C VAL A 48 -19.78 -5.84 2.42
N PHE A 49 -20.14 -4.70 1.81
CA PHE A 49 -21.40 -4.05 2.17
C PHE A 49 -22.64 -4.89 1.80
N ARG A 50 -22.67 -5.47 0.59
CA ARG A 50 -23.77 -6.36 0.19
C ARG A 50 -23.84 -7.61 1.06
N GLU A 51 -22.69 -8.08 1.54
CA GLU A 51 -22.58 -9.17 2.50
C GLU A 51 -23.16 -8.78 3.86
N VAL A 52 -22.75 -7.65 4.44
CA VAL A 52 -23.26 -7.13 5.72
C VAL A 52 -24.76 -6.87 5.67
N VAL A 53 -25.30 -6.29 4.59
CA VAL A 53 -26.74 -6.05 4.49
C VAL A 53 -27.53 -7.37 4.39
N ARG A 54 -27.00 -8.39 3.69
CA ARG A 54 -27.60 -9.72 3.67
C ARG A 54 -27.53 -10.41 5.04
N GLU A 55 -26.47 -10.18 5.81
CA GLU A 55 -26.31 -10.73 7.15
C GLU A 55 -27.27 -10.09 8.15
N LEU A 56 -27.39 -8.75 8.12
CA LEU A 56 -28.27 -8.00 9.02
C LEU A 56 -29.75 -8.17 8.68
N TYR A 57 -30.08 -8.40 7.39
CA TYR A 57 -31.45 -8.50 6.91
C TYR A 57 -31.64 -9.68 5.94
N PRO A 58 -31.64 -10.92 6.44
CA PRO A 58 -31.61 -12.13 5.61
C PRO A 58 -32.90 -12.38 4.82
N ASN A 59 -34.03 -11.79 5.22
CA ASN A 59 -35.35 -12.06 4.65
C ASN A 59 -35.85 -10.97 3.67
N GLY A 60 -35.05 -9.93 3.41
CA GLY A 60 -35.45 -8.79 2.59
C GLY A 60 -34.70 -8.72 1.26
N GLU A 61 -35.45 -8.60 0.16
CA GLU A 61 -34.88 -8.18 -1.12
C GLU A 61 -34.72 -6.66 -1.15
N TYR A 62 -33.53 -6.18 -0.76
CA TYR A 62 -33.24 -4.74 -0.77
C TYR A 62 -32.72 -4.29 -2.13
N ARG A 63 -33.32 -3.22 -2.66
CA ARG A 63 -32.77 -2.44 -3.76
C ARG A 63 -32.22 -1.13 -3.20
N PHE A 64 -30.95 -0.85 -3.47
CA PHE A 64 -30.31 0.40 -3.06
C PHE A 64 -30.60 1.48 -4.10
N THR A 65 -30.96 2.67 -3.65
CA THR A 65 -31.00 3.85 -4.52
C THR A 65 -29.57 4.28 -4.88
N GLN A 66 -29.43 5.11 -5.90
CA GLN A 66 -28.13 5.62 -6.31
C GLN A 66 -27.50 6.49 -5.21
N GLU A 67 -28.28 7.35 -4.58
CA GLU A 67 -27.84 8.26 -3.52
C GLU A 67 -27.34 7.49 -2.29
N CYS A 68 -27.98 6.36 -1.97
CA CYS A 68 -27.53 5.47 -0.89
C CYS A 68 -26.17 4.84 -1.21
N CYS A 69 -25.95 4.44 -2.48
CA CYS A 69 -24.67 3.89 -2.91
C CYS A 69 -23.55 4.92 -2.86
N GLU A 70 -23.82 6.16 -3.26
CA GLU A 70 -22.86 7.28 -3.23
C GLU A 70 -22.48 7.65 -1.80
N ALA A 71 -23.47 7.87 -0.92
CA ALA A 71 -23.23 8.21 0.48
C ALA A 71 -22.42 7.14 1.22
N LEU A 72 -22.68 5.87 0.91
CA LEU A 72 -21.93 4.76 1.48
C LEU A 72 -20.48 4.73 0.96
N GLN A 73 -20.27 4.94 -0.34
CA GLN A 73 -18.92 5.00 -0.89
C GLN A 73 -18.10 6.09 -0.20
N GLU A 74 -18.67 7.29 -0.04
CA GLU A 74 -18.02 8.39 0.67
C GLU A 74 -17.73 8.09 2.13
N PHE A 75 -18.72 7.55 2.86
CA PHE A 75 -18.57 7.19 4.28
C PHE A 75 -17.41 6.22 4.46
N ILE A 76 -17.35 5.19 3.62
CA ILE A 76 -16.34 4.17 3.77
C ILE A 76 -14.98 4.71 3.31
N GLU A 77 -14.88 5.46 2.22
CA GLU A 77 -13.61 6.12 1.84
C GLU A 77 -13.05 6.98 2.97
N LYS A 78 -13.93 7.71 3.67
CA LYS A 78 -13.56 8.50 4.85
C LYS A 78 -13.10 7.61 6.00
N TYR A 79 -13.81 6.53 6.30
CA TYR A 79 -13.44 5.59 7.36
C TYR A 79 -12.08 4.92 7.11
N PHE A 80 -11.85 4.43 5.89
CA PHE A 80 -10.56 3.82 5.52
C PHE A 80 -9.43 4.85 5.54
N LYS A 81 -9.68 6.08 5.09
CA LYS A 81 -8.71 7.16 5.20
C LYS A 81 -8.34 7.45 6.66
N ALA A 82 -9.33 7.44 7.55
CA ALA A 82 -9.09 7.61 8.99
C ALA A 82 -8.24 6.45 9.55
N ALA A 83 -8.53 5.21 9.16
CA ALA A 83 -7.74 4.05 9.55
C ALA A 83 -6.28 4.13 9.01
N GLU A 84 -6.08 4.54 7.76
CA GLU A 84 -4.74 4.75 7.19
C GLU A 84 -3.96 5.83 7.95
N ILE A 85 -4.60 6.96 8.29
CA ILE A 85 -3.97 8.01 9.09
C ILE A 85 -3.53 7.46 10.45
N HIS A 86 -4.42 6.75 11.14
CA HIS A 86 -4.12 6.15 12.44
C HIS A 86 -2.94 5.17 12.36
N LEU A 87 -2.88 4.34 11.32
CA LEU A 87 -1.75 3.42 11.12
C LEU A 87 -0.45 4.16 10.84
N VAL A 88 -0.46 5.22 10.02
CA VAL A 88 0.73 6.04 9.75
C VAL A 88 1.26 6.69 11.02
N GLU A 89 0.37 7.20 11.87
CA GLU A 89 0.73 7.76 13.17
C GLU A 89 1.33 6.71 14.11
N ALA A 90 0.69 5.55 14.23
CA ALA A 90 1.21 4.43 15.02
C ALA A 90 2.62 4.00 14.57
N PHE A 91 2.85 3.89 13.26
CA PHE A 91 4.18 3.55 12.72
C PHE A 91 5.21 4.67 12.90
N SER A 92 4.81 5.94 12.91
CA SER A 92 5.69 7.06 13.22
C SER A 92 6.17 6.99 14.68
N ASN A 93 5.25 6.68 15.60
CA ASN A 93 5.56 6.50 17.02
C ASN A 93 6.45 5.27 17.25
N ALA A 94 6.12 4.14 16.62
CA ALA A 94 6.94 2.92 16.69
C ALA A 94 8.35 3.13 16.10
N ASN A 95 8.48 3.90 15.01
CA ASN A 95 9.78 4.26 14.46
C ASN A 95 10.60 5.11 15.44
N THR A 96 9.97 6.02 16.18
CA THR A 96 10.63 6.82 17.22
C THR A 96 11.13 5.92 18.36
N CYS A 97 10.35 4.92 18.78
CA CYS A 97 10.75 3.92 19.77
C CYS A 97 11.92 3.07 19.28
N ALA A 98 11.90 2.62 18.02
CA ALA A 98 12.99 1.87 17.42
C ALA A 98 14.30 2.68 17.40
N VAL A 99 14.24 3.97 17.02
CA VAL A 99 15.39 4.89 17.02
C VAL A 99 15.90 5.13 18.45
N HIS A 100 15.00 5.30 19.42
CA HIS A 100 15.36 5.41 20.83
C HIS A 100 16.13 4.18 21.33
N ALA A 101 15.74 2.98 20.89
CA ALA A 101 16.44 1.73 21.14
C ALA A 101 17.66 1.47 20.23
N LYS A 102 18.16 2.49 19.50
CA LYS A 102 19.31 2.42 18.57
C LYS A 102 19.14 1.40 17.43
N ARG A 103 17.90 1.14 17.00
CA ARG A 103 17.54 0.26 15.88
C ARG A 103 16.96 1.06 14.72
N VAL A 104 17.03 0.48 13.53
CA VAL A 104 16.41 1.02 12.29
C VAL A 104 15.20 0.18 11.86
N THR A 105 15.07 -1.03 12.39
CA THR A 105 13.95 -1.94 12.10
C THR A 105 12.96 -1.90 13.25
N VAL A 106 11.71 -1.56 12.92
CA VAL A 106 10.56 -1.60 13.82
C VAL A 106 10.20 -3.05 14.16
N LYS A 107 9.85 -3.30 15.42
CA LYS A 107 9.42 -4.59 15.97
C LYS A 107 8.01 -4.46 16.58
N PRO A 108 7.29 -5.58 16.80
CA PRO A 108 5.98 -5.55 17.49
C PRO A 108 6.03 -4.86 18.86
N ASP A 109 7.14 -5.03 19.59
CA ASP A 109 7.36 -4.37 20.89
C ASP A 109 7.29 -2.84 20.77
N ASP A 110 7.68 -2.26 19.63
CA ASP A 110 7.66 -0.81 19.41
C ASP A 110 6.22 -0.27 19.16
N ILE A 111 5.24 -1.15 18.93
CA ILE A 111 3.82 -0.79 18.63
C ILE A 111 2.94 -0.94 19.88
N HIS A 112 3.24 -1.90 20.76
CA HIS A 112 2.45 -2.19 21.96
C HIS A 112 2.85 -1.36 23.19
N LEU A 113 3.75 -0.38 23.01
CA LEU A 113 4.43 0.37 24.08
C LEU A 113 3.63 1.58 24.54
#